data_AF-A0A1Q8YD75-F1
#
_entry.id   AF-A0A1Q8YD75-F1
#
_cell.length_a   1.000
_cell.length_b   1.000
_cell.length_c   1.000
_cell.angle_alpha   90.00
_cell.angle_beta   90.00
_cell.angle_gamma   90.00
#
_symmetry.space_group_name_H-M   'P 1'
#
loop_
_entity.id
_entity.type
_entity.pdbx_description
1 polymer ?
#
loop_
_entity_poly.entity_id
_entity_poly.type
_entity_poly.pdbx_seq_one_letter_code
_entity_poly.pdbx_strand_id
1 'polypeptide(L)'
;MNPNPDLQLLEAAHPHIAKAIKLLWGHHQVHTYIARLFDDSRDNQRKGFSPEVMAALLNIQELHEKPADYEPTTWGDSRQFFR
;
A
#
# COMPACT_ATOMS: atom_id res chain seq x y z
N MET A 1 5.01 13.67 -13.64
CA MET A 1 4.83 12.66 -12.57
C MET A 1 4.10 13.35 -11.43
N ASN A 2 2.85 12.97 -11.13
CA ASN A 2 2.18 13.46 -9.93
C ASN A 2 2.96 12.93 -8.72
N PRO A 3 3.48 13.78 -7.83
CA PRO A 3 4.12 13.30 -6.62
C PRO A 3 3.05 12.61 -5.77
N ASN A 4 3.24 11.32 -5.47
CA ASN A 4 2.37 10.61 -4.56
C ASN A 4 2.61 11.18 -3.14
N PRO A 5 1.62 11.83 -2.52
CA PRO A 5 1.80 12.45 -1.21
C PRO A 5 2.17 11.44 -0.11
N ASP A 6 1.71 10.19 -0.24
CA ASP A 6 2.03 9.11 0.69
C ASP A 6 3.50 8.71 0.62
N LEU A 7 4.10 8.73 -0.58
CA LEU A 7 5.53 8.50 -0.77
C LEU A 7 6.36 9.66 -0.18
N GLN A 8 5.90 10.90 -0.31
CA GLN A 8 6.58 12.06 0.29
C GLN A 8 6.56 12.00 1.83
N LEU A 9 5.43 11.61 2.40
CA LEU A 9 5.31 11.41 3.86
C LEU A 9 6.30 10.33 4.33
N LEU A 10 6.39 9.21 3.61
CA LEU A 10 7.35 8.15 3.91
C LEU A 10 8.80 8.60 3.73
N GLU A 11 9.12 9.43 2.73
CA GLU A 11 10.47 9.98 2.56
C GLU A 11 10.90 10.83 3.75
N ALA A 12 9.96 11.63 4.30
CA ALA A 12 10.22 12.49 5.44
C ALA A 12 10.34 11.70 6.75
N ALA A 13 9.45 10.74 6.99
CA ALA A 13 9.39 9.99 8.25
C ALA A 13 10.33 8.77 8.27
N HIS A 14 10.40 8.04 7.15
CA HIS A 14 11.09 6.75 7.02
C HIS A 14 11.78 6.61 5.65
N PRO A 15 12.87 7.37 5.38
CA PRO A 15 13.50 7.42 4.05
C PRO A 15 14.02 6.06 3.55
N HIS A 16 14.40 5.15 4.46
CA HIS A 16 14.80 3.80 4.11
C HIS A 16 13.63 2.95 3.59
N ILE A 17 12.43 3.11 4.15
CA ILE A 17 11.20 2.44 3.70
C ILE A 17 10.79 2.98 2.33
N ALA A 18 10.78 4.30 2.16
CA ALA A 18 10.45 4.93 0.87
C ALA A 18 11.39 4.46 -0.25
N LYS A 19 12.70 4.37 0.04
CA LYS A 19 13.70 3.86 -0.92
C LYS A 19 13.42 2.41 -1.32
N ALA A 20 13.10 1.55 -0.35
CA ALA A 20 12.77 0.15 -0.63
C ALA A 20 11.50 0.01 -1.48
N ILE A 21 10.44 0.75 -1.15
CA ILE A 21 9.20 0.77 -1.95
C ILE A 21 9.46 1.23 -3.38
N LYS A 22 10.26 2.28 -3.58
CA LYS A 22 10.62 2.75 -4.93
C LYS A 22 11.40 1.72 -5.72
N LEU A 23 12.31 0.97 -5.08
CA LEU A 23 13.09 -0.08 -5.73
C LEU A 23 12.24 -1.30 -6.09
N LEU A 24 11.25 -1.61 -5.27
CA LEU A 24 10.34 -2.73 -5.49
C LEU A 24 9.14 -2.36 -6.36
N TRP A 25 8.99 -1.08 -6.74
CA TRP A 25 7.81 -0.61 -7.48
C TRP A 25 7.63 -1.37 -8.80
N GLY A 26 6.44 -1.96 -9.00
CA GLY A 26 6.14 -2.81 -10.16
C GLY A 26 6.51 -4.29 -9.95
N HIS A 27 7.06 -4.65 -8.81
CA HIS A 27 7.27 -6.04 -8.39
C HIS A 27 6.27 -6.45 -7.32
N HIS A 28 5.74 -7.67 -7.42
CA HIS A 28 4.84 -8.26 -6.39
C HIS A 28 5.41 -8.28 -4.98
N GLN A 29 6.74 -8.16 -4.84
CA GLN A 29 7.44 -8.12 -3.55
C GLN A 29 7.11 -6.89 -2.69
N VAL A 30 6.52 -5.82 -3.25
CA VAL A 30 6.06 -4.65 -2.48
C VAL A 30 5.06 -5.06 -1.40
N HIS A 31 4.11 -5.94 -1.73
CA HIS A 31 3.09 -6.38 -0.76
C HIS A 31 3.72 -7.14 0.40
N THR A 32 4.62 -8.09 0.10
CA THR A 32 5.33 -8.85 1.14
C THR A 32 6.19 -7.94 2.01
N TYR A 33 6.84 -6.95 1.41
CA TYR A 33 7.64 -5.97 2.14
C TYR A 33 6.78 -5.13 3.10
N ILE A 34 5.66 -4.57 2.64
CA ILE A 34 4.75 -3.78 3.47
C ILE A 34 4.13 -4.62 4.59
N ALA A 35 3.69 -5.84 4.30
CA ALA A 35 3.16 -6.76 5.32
C ALA A 35 4.20 -7.05 6.42
N ARG A 36 5.47 -7.22 6.05
CA ARG A 36 6.56 -7.44 7.00
C ARG A 36 6.87 -6.22 7.85
N LEU A 37 6.72 -5.00 7.31
CA LEU A 37 6.85 -3.76 8.08
C LEU A 37 5.81 -3.66 9.19
N PHE A 38 4.56 -4.04 8.91
CA PHE A 38 3.52 -4.07 9.94
C PHE A 38 3.79 -5.12 11.01
N ASP A 39 4.37 -6.27 10.65
CA ASP A 39 4.70 -7.31 11.60
C ASP A 39 5.90 -6.95 12.49
N ASP A 40 6.98 -6.43 11.90
CA ASP A 40 8.19 -5.97 12.61
C ASP A 40 7.91 -4.78 13.56
N SER A 41 6.82 -4.04 13.33
CA SER A 41 6.37 -2.95 14.21
C SER A 41 5.66 -3.43 15.49
N ARG A 42 5.37 -4.73 15.63
CA ARG A 42 4.64 -5.31 16.77
C ARG A 42 5.56 -5.82 17.88
N ASP A 43 6.85 -5.93 17.63
CA ASP A 43 7.80 -6.53 18.57
C ASP A 43 8.29 -5.48 19.61
N ASN A 44 7.33 -5.00 20.41
CA ASN A 44 7.35 -4.33 21.74
C ASN A 44 8.47 -3.31 22.12
N GLN A 45 9.41 -3.00 21.23
CA GLN A 45 10.54 -2.09 21.44
C GLN A 45 10.58 -0.96 20.41
N ARG A 46 9.96 -1.16 19.25
CA ARG A 46 9.81 -0.14 18.21
C ARG A 46 8.45 0.53 18.40
N LYS A 47 8.44 1.84 18.65
CA LYS A 47 7.21 2.63 18.55
C LYS A 47 6.61 2.31 17.19
N GLY A 48 5.42 1.71 17.16
CA GLY A 48 4.74 1.38 15.91
C GLY A 48 4.61 2.60 14.99
N PHE A 49 4.25 2.38 13.74
CA PHE A 49 4.04 3.51 12.82
C PHE A 49 2.93 4.43 13.33
N SER A 50 3.06 5.73 13.05
CA SER A 50 1.95 6.63 13.28
C SER A 50 0.78 6.25 12.36
N PRO A 51 -0.47 6.58 12.74
CA PRO A 51 -1.65 6.26 11.93
C PRO A 51 -1.54 6.77 10.48
N GLU A 52 -0.92 7.94 10.29
CA GLU A 52 -0.71 8.56 8.98
C GLU A 52 0.27 7.74 8.13
N VAL A 53 1.35 7.24 8.74
CA VAL A 53 2.33 6.38 8.05
C VAL A 53 1.71 5.02 7.72
N MET A 54 0.88 4.46 8.60
CA MET A 54 0.14 3.23 8.30
C MET A 54 -0.81 3.43 7.12
N ALA A 55 -1.57 4.51 7.10
CA ALA A 55 -2.48 4.85 6.00
C ALA A 55 -1.71 5.03 4.69
N ALA A 56 -0.59 5.75 4.71
CA ALA A 56 0.27 5.93 3.54
C ALA A 56 0.78 4.59 2.97
N LEU A 57 1.22 3.67 3.83
CA LEU A 57 1.66 2.33 3.42
C LEU A 57 0.52 1.52 2.77
N LEU A 58 -0.69 1.59 3.32
CA LEU A 58 -1.86 0.91 2.75
C LEU A 58 -2.29 1.51 1.40
N ASN A 59 -2.34 2.84 1.29
CA ASN A 59 -2.66 3.55 0.05
C ASN A 59 -1.67 3.21 -1.06
N ILE A 60 -0.37 3.14 -0.71
CA ILE A 60 0.69 2.74 -1.64
C ILE A 60 0.50 1.30 -2.11
N GLN A 61 0.11 0.40 -1.20
CA GLN A 61 -0.19 -0.99 -1.55
C GLN A 61 -1.38 -1.06 -2.52
N GLU A 62 -2.47 -0.32 -2.27
CA GLU A 62 -3.64 -0.29 -3.16
C GLU A 62 -3.32 0.33 -4.54
N LEU A 63 -2.51 1.40 -4.56
CA LEU A 63 -2.02 2.01 -5.80
C LEU A 63 -1.16 1.05 -6.62
N HIS A 64 -0.39 0.18 -5.95
CA HIS A 64 0.38 -0.87 -6.60
C HIS A 64 -0.52 -2.01 -7.10
N GLU A 65 -1.60 -2.32 -6.37
CA GLU A 65 -2.48 -3.45 -6.65
C GLU A 65 -3.47 -3.18 -7.79
N LYS A 66 -3.72 -1.92 -8.16
CA LYS A 66 -4.53 -1.60 -9.34
C LYS A 66 -3.75 -1.91 -10.62
N PRO A 67 -4.05 -3.01 -11.34
CA PRO A 67 -3.61 -3.11 -12.73
C PRO A 67 -4.23 -1.94 -13.49
N ALA A 68 -3.50 -1.41 -14.49
CA ALA A 68 -4.01 -0.36 -15.39
C ALA A 68 -5.34 -0.74 -16.09
N ASP A 69 -5.68 -2.03 -16.02
CA ASP A 69 -6.81 -2.67 -16.70
C ASP A 69 -7.91 -3.10 -15.70
N TYR A 70 -7.90 -2.60 -14.46
CA TYR A 70 -8.98 -2.83 -13.50
C TYR A 70 -10.25 -2.07 -13.92
N GLU A 71 -11.03 -2.68 -14.82
CA GLU A 71 -12.47 -2.44 -14.88
C GLU A 71 -13.02 -2.80 -13.49
N PRO A 72 -13.69 -1.87 -12.77
CA PRO A 72 -14.36 -2.23 -11.54
C PRO A 72 -15.44 -3.25 -11.90
N THR A 73 -15.13 -4.54 -11.76
CA THR A 73 -16.12 -5.59 -11.95
C THR A 73 -17.24 -5.27 -10.99
N THR A 74 -18.40 -4.96 -11.54
CA THR A 74 -19.58 -4.49 -10.84
C THR A 74 -20.07 -5.56 -9.87
N TRP A 75 -19.48 -5.63 -8.68
CA TRP A 75 -20.15 -6.20 -7.50
C TRP A 75 -21.23 -5.20 -7.06
N GLY A 76 -22.30 -5.16 -7.86
CA GLY A 76 -23.38 -4.20 -7.75
C GLY A 76 -24.58 -4.44 -8.67
N ASP A 77 -24.64 -5.54 -9.45
CA ASP A 77 -25.87 -5.89 -10.17
C ASP A 77 -26.18 -7.40 -10.08
N SER A 78 -26.41 -7.86 -8.85
CA SER A 78 -27.01 -9.17 -8.59
C SER A 78 -28.54 -9.11 -8.71
N ARG A 79 -29.09 -8.57 -9.81
CA ARG A 79 -30.55 -8.54 -10.05
C ARG A 79 -31.03 -9.31 -11.27
N GLN A 80 -30.29 -10.30 -11.79
CA GLN A 80 -30.79 -11.09 -12.93
C GLN A 80 -30.59 -12.61 -12.84
N PHE A 81 -30.50 -13.19 -11.64
CA PHE A 81 -30.46 -14.65 -11.46
C PHE A 81 -31.73 -15.26 -10.86
N PHE A 82 -32.90 -14.75 -11.22
CA PHE A 82 -34.15 -15.50 -11.10
C PHE A 82 -34.93 -15.40 -12.40
N ARG A 83 -34.74 -16.40 -13.27
CA ARG A 83 -35.72 -16.83 -14.25
C ARG A 83 -35.90 -18.33 -14.12
#